data_AF-A0A3P5Y3R0-F1
#
_entry.id   AF-A0A3P5Y3R0-F1
#
_cell.length_a   1.000
_cell.length_b   1.000
_cell.length_c   1.000
_cell.angle_alpha   90.00
_cell.angle_beta   90.00
_cell.angle_gamma   90.00
#
_symmetry.space_group_name_H-M   'P 1'
#
loop_
_entity.id
_entity.type
_entity.pdbx_description
1 polymer ?
#
loop_
_entity_poly.entity_id
_entity_poly.type
_entity_poly.pdbx_seq_one_letter_code
_entity_poly.pdbx_strand_id
1 'polypeptide(L)'
;MMINSRNLCGLGKVTNEIPSLYFHYKRIQPIRVRTVWDCFGHSGTGIVEFNRDWNGLNDALLSKKAYQEDGHGKKDWLSGGGAADSSLYAWLANTDDYYRAANYIGEYLGKMGDLKSISRFAEEEARKDHKLVVRLNVISENIQSRLRMLEEKFSKTSIKLKCETEEKYKILHGYNQGGLNPIAM
;
A
#
# COMPACT_ATOMS: atom_id res chain seq x y z
N MET A 1 -16.70 4.75 -7.41
CA MET A 1 -16.32 3.85 -6.31
C MET A 1 -16.22 4.69 -5.07
N MET A 2 -16.74 4.23 -3.94
CA MET A 2 -16.62 4.99 -2.70
C MET A 2 -15.33 4.68 -1.98
N ILE A 3 -14.60 5.74 -1.61
CA ILE A 3 -13.31 5.68 -0.96
C ILE A 3 -13.28 6.71 0.19
N ASN A 4 -13.28 6.24 1.44
CA ASN A 4 -12.96 7.09 2.58
C ASN A 4 -11.48 7.48 2.60
N SER A 5 -11.17 8.47 3.43
CA SER A 5 -9.85 8.76 4.00
C SER A 5 -9.08 7.50 4.46
N ARG A 6 -9.75 6.36 4.73
CA ARG A 6 -9.10 5.10 5.13
C ARG A 6 -9.43 3.85 4.28
N ASN A 7 -10.64 3.65 3.74
CA ASN A 7 -11.11 2.36 3.17
C ASN A 7 -12.04 2.51 1.93
N LEU A 8 -12.28 1.43 1.18
CA LEU A 8 -13.32 1.32 0.13
C LEU A 8 -14.64 0.81 0.72
N CYS A 9 -15.80 1.26 0.22
CA CYS A 9 -17.11 0.85 0.76
C CYS A 9 -17.97 0.09 -0.27
N GLY A 10 -18.50 -1.07 0.15
CA GLY A 10 -19.61 -1.80 -0.48
C GLY A 10 -20.85 -1.82 0.40
N LEU A 11 -22.03 -1.96 -0.20
CA LEU A 11 -23.32 -2.08 0.52
C LEU A 11 -23.79 -3.53 0.48
N GLY A 12 -24.31 -4.04 1.60
CA GLY A 12 -25.05 -5.29 1.61
C GLY A 12 -26.16 -5.27 2.67
N LYS A 13 -27.29 -5.91 2.41
CA LYS A 13 -28.22 -6.25 3.51
C LYS A 13 -27.48 -7.23 4.41
N VAL A 14 -27.35 -6.92 5.69
CA VAL A 14 -26.82 -7.84 6.70
C VAL A 14 -28.01 -8.26 7.55
N THR A 15 -28.60 -9.41 7.23
CA THR A 15 -29.42 -10.12 8.21
C THR A 15 -28.47 -10.66 9.29
N ASN A 16 -29.01 -10.97 10.47
CA ASN A 16 -28.27 -11.22 11.71
C ASN A 16 -27.26 -12.40 11.67
N GLU A 17 -27.07 -13.04 10.52
CA GLU A 17 -26.10 -14.11 10.32
C GLU A 17 -24.85 -13.59 9.62
N ILE A 18 -23.72 -13.91 10.23
CA ILE A 18 -22.44 -13.24 10.08
C ILE A 18 -21.91 -13.42 8.64
N PRO A 19 -21.61 -12.33 7.90
CA PRO A 19 -20.98 -12.40 6.57
C PRO A 19 -19.60 -13.10 6.52
N SER A 20 -19.05 -13.49 7.67
CA SER A 20 -17.69 -14.01 7.82
C SER A 20 -17.47 -15.33 7.09
N LEU A 21 -18.44 -16.25 7.12
CA LEU A 21 -18.33 -17.56 6.44
C LEU A 21 -18.33 -17.41 4.92
N TYR A 22 -19.18 -16.53 4.38
CA TYR A 22 -19.23 -16.26 2.94
C TYR A 22 -17.94 -15.62 2.45
N PHE A 23 -17.44 -14.60 3.16
CA PHE A 23 -16.18 -13.94 2.80
C PHE A 23 -14.98 -14.89 2.91
N HIS A 24 -14.95 -15.75 3.93
CA HIS A 24 -13.90 -16.75 4.06
C HIS A 24 -13.91 -17.75 2.89
N TYR A 25 -15.07 -18.31 2.54
CA TYR A 25 -15.20 -19.28 1.45
C TYR A 25 -14.81 -18.67 0.09
N LYS A 26 -15.23 -17.43 -0.18
CA LYS A 26 -14.93 -16.71 -1.42
C LYS A 26 -13.53 -16.04 -1.42
N ARG A 27 -12.72 -16.25 -0.37
CA ARG A 27 -11.37 -15.66 -0.18
C ARG A 27 -11.35 -14.12 -0.28
N ILE A 28 -12.41 -13.49 0.19
CA ILE A 28 -12.58 -12.03 0.23
C ILE A 28 -12.14 -11.53 1.61
N GLN A 29 -11.34 -10.46 1.65
CA GLN A 29 -10.82 -9.91 2.92
C GLN A 29 -11.42 -8.53 3.23
N PRO A 30 -12.60 -8.46 3.88
CA PRO A 30 -13.10 -7.20 4.39
C PRO A 30 -12.26 -6.73 5.59
N ILE A 31 -12.05 -5.42 5.70
CA ILE A 31 -11.48 -4.79 6.89
C ILE A 31 -12.50 -4.74 8.01
N ARG A 32 -13.76 -4.47 7.65
CA ARG A 32 -14.84 -4.27 8.61
C ARG A 32 -16.19 -4.47 7.98
N VAL A 33 -17.15 -4.96 8.76
CA VAL A 33 -18.57 -4.84 8.45
C VAL A 33 -19.20 -3.96 9.52
N ARG A 34 -19.96 -2.95 9.11
CA ARG A 34 -20.68 -2.05 10.01
C ARG A 34 -22.15 -2.16 9.76
N THR A 35 -22.91 -2.35 10.82
CA THR A 35 -24.37 -2.28 10.75
C THR A 35 -24.81 -0.82 10.63
N VAL A 36 -25.85 -0.60 9.84
CA VAL A 36 -26.46 0.71 9.66
C VAL A 36 -27.69 0.81 10.54
N TRP A 37 -27.79 1.93 11.24
CA TRP A 37 -28.83 2.20 12.22
C TRP A 37 -29.63 3.42 11.77
N ASP A 38 -30.94 3.36 11.95
CA ASP A 38 -31.85 4.50 11.79
C ASP A 38 -32.50 4.87 13.14
N CYS A 39 -33.38 5.87 13.14
CA CYS A 39 -34.10 6.29 14.35
C CYS A 39 -35.09 5.24 14.89
N PHE A 40 -35.35 4.16 14.15
CA PHE A 40 -36.22 3.04 14.53
C PHE A 40 -35.43 1.78 14.93
N GLY A 41 -34.10 1.77 14.77
CA GLY A 41 -33.22 0.70 15.23
C GLY A 41 -32.28 0.18 14.14
N HIS A 42 -32.00 -1.12 14.17
CA HIS A 42 -31.13 -1.76 13.18
C HIS A 42 -31.83 -1.85 11.82
N SER A 43 -31.24 -1.28 10.78
CA SER A 43 -31.89 -1.15 9.47
C SER A 43 -31.87 -2.42 8.62
N GLY A 44 -31.23 -3.49 9.11
CA GLY A 44 -30.97 -4.72 8.36
C GLY A 44 -29.92 -4.54 7.26
N THR A 45 -29.28 -3.37 7.16
CA THR A 45 -28.23 -3.08 6.19
C THR A 45 -26.88 -3.01 6.87
N GLY A 46 -25.86 -3.53 6.20
CA GLY A 46 -24.47 -3.36 6.59
C GLY A 46 -23.62 -2.78 5.47
N ILE A 47 -22.57 -2.08 5.87
CA ILE A 47 -21.54 -1.55 4.99
C ILE A 47 -20.29 -2.39 5.19
N VAL A 48 -19.78 -2.91 4.09
CA VAL A 48 -18.55 -3.69 4.07
C VAL A 48 -17.42 -2.76 3.63
N GLU A 49 -16.42 -2.62 4.47
CA GLU A 49 -15.22 -1.85 4.20
C GLU A 49 -14.09 -2.76 3.71
N PHE A 50 -13.46 -2.40 2.59
CA PHE A 50 -12.27 -3.05 2.04
C PHE A 50 -11.07 -2.10 2.10
N ASN A 51 -9.87 -2.64 1.88
CA ASN A 51 -8.64 -1.84 1.87
C ASN A 51 -8.64 -0.81 0.74
N ARG A 52 -8.04 0.37 0.96
CA ARG A 52 -7.97 1.46 -0.03
C ARG A 52 -7.08 1.14 -1.24
N ASP A 53 -6.27 0.09 -1.16
CA ASP A 53 -5.34 -0.29 -2.22
C ASP A 53 -6.01 -1.07 -3.36
N TRP A 54 -5.20 -1.44 -4.35
CA TRP A 54 -5.63 -2.25 -5.49
C TRP A 54 -6.19 -3.61 -5.08
N ASN A 55 -5.68 -4.20 -3.99
CA ASN A 55 -6.16 -5.48 -3.48
C ASN A 55 -7.56 -5.36 -2.90
N GLY A 56 -7.82 -4.33 -2.10
CA GLY A 56 -9.17 -4.09 -1.58
C GLY A 56 -10.18 -3.75 -2.68
N LEU A 57 -9.76 -3.06 -3.75
CA LEU A 57 -10.63 -2.84 -4.92
C LEU A 57 -10.96 -4.17 -5.60
N ASN A 58 -9.98 -5.03 -5.78
CA ASN A 58 -10.18 -6.36 -6.33
C ASN A 58 -11.14 -7.19 -5.46
N ASP A 59 -10.95 -7.20 -4.15
CA ASP A 59 -11.81 -7.93 -3.20
C ASP A 59 -13.25 -7.41 -3.23
N ALA A 60 -13.44 -6.10 -3.32
CA ALA A 60 -14.77 -5.48 -3.44
C ALA A 60 -15.45 -5.85 -4.77
N LEU A 61 -14.69 -5.92 -5.87
CA LEU A 61 -15.19 -6.34 -7.18
C LEU A 61 -15.54 -7.83 -7.22
N LEU A 62 -14.71 -8.68 -6.62
CA LEU A 62 -14.98 -10.12 -6.48
C LEU A 62 -16.24 -10.36 -5.65
N SER A 63 -16.41 -9.63 -4.54
CA SER A 63 -17.62 -9.66 -3.72
C SER A 63 -18.85 -9.33 -4.56
N LYS A 64 -18.84 -8.17 -5.23
CA LYS A 64 -19.94 -7.75 -6.09
C LYS A 64 -20.27 -8.81 -7.13
N LYS A 65 -19.26 -9.37 -7.79
CA LYS A 65 -19.43 -10.37 -8.84
C LYS A 65 -20.07 -11.65 -8.29
N ALA A 66 -19.61 -12.14 -7.14
CA ALA A 66 -20.16 -13.34 -6.52
C ALA A 66 -21.64 -13.20 -6.18
N TYR A 67 -22.05 -12.09 -5.57
CA TYR A 67 -23.48 -11.83 -5.29
C TYR A 67 -24.30 -11.65 -6.58
N GLN A 68 -23.73 -11.10 -7.65
CA GLN A 68 -24.43 -11.00 -8.94
C GLN A 68 -24.61 -12.36 -9.61
N GLU A 69 -23.63 -13.26 -9.54
CA GLU A 69 -23.72 -14.62 -10.07
C GLU A 69 -24.71 -15.48 -9.29
N ASP A 70 -24.81 -15.27 -7.97
CA ASP A 70 -25.76 -15.94 -7.09
C ASP A 70 -27.20 -15.39 -7.23
N GLY A 71 -27.46 -14.42 -8.12
CA GLY A 71 -28.78 -13.79 -8.29
C GLY A 71 -29.18 -12.87 -7.12
N HIS A 72 -28.21 -12.40 -6.36
CA HIS A 72 -28.37 -11.56 -5.18
C HIS A 72 -27.69 -10.18 -5.32
N GLY A 73 -27.65 -9.65 -6.55
CA GLY A 73 -27.11 -8.32 -6.84
C GLY A 73 -28.13 -7.19 -6.60
N LYS A 74 -27.70 -5.93 -6.82
CA LYS A 74 -28.58 -4.74 -6.71
C LYS A 74 -29.84 -4.85 -7.58
N LYS A 75 -29.73 -5.44 -8.79
CA LYS A 75 -30.86 -5.57 -9.72
C LYS A 75 -31.90 -6.55 -9.18
N ASP A 76 -31.44 -7.66 -8.61
CA ASP A 76 -32.29 -8.71 -8.06
C ASP A 76 -32.99 -8.21 -6.79
N TRP A 77 -32.26 -7.45 -5.97
CA TRP A 77 -32.81 -6.72 -4.82
C TRP A 77 -33.97 -5.79 -5.24
N LEU A 78 -33.75 -4.95 -6.27
CA LEU A 78 -34.75 -3.97 -6.73
C LEU A 78 -35.94 -4.61 -7.45
N SER A 79 -35.79 -5.82 -8.00
CA SER A 79 -36.85 -6.55 -8.71
C SER A 79 -37.85 -7.24 -7.78
N GLY A 80 -37.81 -6.97 -6.47
CA GLY A 80 -38.74 -7.50 -5.48
C GLY A 80 -38.20 -8.69 -4.67
N GLY A 81 -37.03 -9.25 -5.02
CA GLY A 81 -36.39 -10.32 -4.26
C GLY A 81 -36.06 -9.88 -2.82
N GLY A 82 -35.68 -8.62 -2.65
CA GLY A 82 -35.18 -8.10 -1.38
C GLY A 82 -36.17 -8.02 -0.21
N ALA A 83 -37.47 -7.97 -0.52
CA ALA A 83 -38.55 -7.92 0.46
C ALA A 83 -39.19 -9.30 0.71
N ALA A 84 -38.99 -10.25 -0.20
CA ALA A 84 -39.69 -11.54 -0.21
C ALA A 84 -38.89 -12.69 0.39
N ASP A 85 -37.55 -12.59 0.43
CA ASP A 85 -36.69 -13.64 0.98
C ASP A 85 -35.80 -13.15 2.15
N SER A 86 -35.26 -14.12 2.90
CA SER A 86 -34.28 -13.90 3.96
C SER A 86 -32.84 -13.87 3.45
N SER A 87 -32.64 -13.79 2.13
CA SER A 87 -31.33 -13.88 1.49
C SER A 87 -30.52 -12.59 1.65
N LEU A 88 -29.20 -12.74 1.59
CA LEU A 88 -28.26 -11.61 1.62
C LEU A 88 -28.03 -11.10 0.21
N TYR A 89 -28.20 -9.79 0.02
CA TYR A 89 -27.91 -9.10 -1.22
C TYR A 89 -26.79 -8.10 -1.02
N ALA A 90 -25.88 -8.00 -1.98
CA ALA A 90 -24.78 -7.03 -1.91
C ALA A 90 -24.39 -6.46 -3.27
N TRP A 91 -23.85 -5.24 -3.24
CA TRP A 91 -23.32 -4.56 -4.40
C TRP A 91 -22.26 -3.54 -3.99
N LEU A 92 -21.42 -3.15 -4.96
CA LEU A 92 -20.49 -2.05 -4.76
C LEU A 92 -21.26 -0.73 -4.78
N ALA A 93 -21.10 0.08 -3.73
CA ALA A 93 -21.73 1.38 -3.61
C ALA A 93 -21.32 2.29 -4.79
N ASN A 94 -22.30 2.91 -5.43
CA ASN A 94 -22.08 3.79 -6.57
C ASN A 94 -22.59 5.23 -6.30
N THR A 95 -22.57 6.06 -7.34
CA THR A 95 -23.06 7.44 -7.30
C THR A 95 -24.51 7.54 -6.85
N ASP A 96 -25.36 6.65 -7.33
CA ASP A 96 -26.79 6.61 -7.02
C ASP A 96 -27.03 6.25 -5.55
N ASP A 97 -26.23 5.34 -4.98
CA ASP A 97 -26.29 5.03 -3.54
C ASP A 97 -25.80 6.21 -2.68
N TYR A 98 -24.78 6.95 -3.14
CA TYR A 98 -24.19 8.08 -2.43
C TYR A 98 -25.10 9.32 -2.42
N TYR A 99 -25.66 9.70 -3.57
CA TYR A 99 -26.44 10.93 -3.72
C TYR A 99 -27.92 10.78 -3.33
N ARG A 100 -28.40 9.57 -3.02
CA ARG A 100 -29.72 9.35 -2.40
C ARG A 100 -29.73 9.76 -0.92
N ALA A 101 -29.49 11.04 -0.67
CA ALA A 101 -29.40 11.64 0.66
C ALA A 101 -30.70 11.54 1.50
N ALA A 102 -31.83 11.23 0.88
CA ALA A 102 -33.09 10.96 1.60
C ALA A 102 -33.10 9.61 2.34
N ASN A 103 -32.13 8.72 2.07
CA ASN A 103 -31.98 7.44 2.74
C ASN A 103 -30.78 7.47 3.68
N TYR A 104 -30.94 6.87 4.86
CA TYR A 104 -29.90 6.72 5.90
C TYR A 104 -28.57 6.13 5.35
N ILE A 105 -28.63 5.36 4.26
CA ILE A 105 -27.47 4.80 3.55
C ILE A 105 -26.60 5.92 2.97
N GLY A 106 -27.17 6.88 2.24
CA GLY A 106 -26.42 7.96 1.60
C GLY A 106 -25.76 8.88 2.63
N GLU A 107 -26.47 9.18 3.73
CA GLU A 107 -25.92 9.95 4.85
C GLU A 107 -24.72 9.24 5.49
N TYR A 108 -24.84 7.94 5.74
CA TYR A 108 -23.77 7.14 6.31
C TYR A 108 -22.57 7.05 5.37
N LEU A 109 -22.83 6.84 4.07
CA LEU A 109 -21.82 6.84 3.02
C LEU A 109 -21.08 8.19 2.94
N GLY A 110 -21.79 9.31 3.02
CA GLY A 110 -21.20 10.66 3.06
C GLY A 110 -20.30 10.88 4.29
N LYS A 111 -20.72 10.43 5.47
CA LYS A 111 -19.87 10.45 6.69
C LYS A 111 -18.64 9.56 6.56
N MET A 112 -18.77 8.48 5.77
CA MET A 112 -17.73 7.50 5.54
C MET A 112 -16.90 7.76 4.30
N GLY A 113 -16.92 8.95 3.70
CA GLY A 113 -15.93 9.28 2.71
C GLY A 113 -16.46 9.81 1.41
N ASP A 114 -15.53 9.89 0.46
CA ASP A 114 -15.75 10.57 -0.79
C ASP A 114 -15.95 9.58 -1.93
N LEU A 115 -16.81 9.98 -2.86
CA LEU A 115 -16.91 9.28 -4.12
C LEU A 115 -15.67 9.58 -4.97
N LYS A 116 -15.03 8.51 -5.46
CA LYS A 116 -13.87 8.61 -6.35
C LYS A 116 -14.04 7.77 -7.61
N SER A 117 -13.55 8.27 -8.74
CA SER A 117 -13.41 7.47 -9.95
C SER A 117 -12.20 6.54 -9.86
N ILE A 118 -12.23 5.43 -10.59
CA ILE A 118 -11.08 4.51 -10.70
C ILE A 118 -9.88 5.21 -11.35
N SER A 119 -10.11 6.11 -12.32
CA SER A 119 -9.04 6.91 -12.94
C SER A 119 -8.31 7.79 -11.94
N ARG A 120 -9.05 8.57 -11.14
CA ARG A 120 -8.48 9.42 -10.09
C ARG A 120 -7.81 8.59 -8.99
N PHE A 121 -8.29 7.37 -8.75
CA PHE A 121 -7.60 6.42 -7.88
C PHE A 121 -6.24 6.00 -8.44
N ALA A 122 -6.21 5.55 -9.69
CA ALA A 122 -4.99 5.16 -10.37
C ALA A 122 -3.97 6.31 -10.45
N GLU A 123 -4.41 7.52 -10.76
CA GLU A 123 -3.56 8.71 -10.81
C GLU A 123 -2.94 9.04 -9.45
N GLU A 124 -3.70 8.94 -8.36
CA GLU A 124 -3.17 9.19 -7.02
C GLU A 124 -2.13 8.13 -6.58
N GLU A 125 -2.35 6.86 -6.90
CA GLU A 125 -1.39 5.79 -6.63
C GLU A 125 -0.13 5.96 -7.48
N ALA A 126 -0.27 6.22 -8.79
CA ALA A 126 0.87 6.49 -9.67
C ALA A 126 1.71 7.69 -9.19
N ARG A 127 1.06 8.74 -8.68
CA ARG A 127 1.75 9.91 -8.11
C ARG A 127 2.52 9.56 -6.83
N LYS A 128 1.99 8.68 -5.97
CA LYS A 128 2.69 8.22 -4.76
C LYS A 128 3.92 7.38 -5.13
N ASP A 129 3.77 6.48 -6.08
CA ASP A 129 4.85 5.63 -6.59
C ASP A 129 5.95 6.48 -7.21
N HIS A 130 5.58 7.45 -8.06
CA HIS A 130 6.54 8.38 -8.64
C HIS A 130 7.32 9.16 -7.58
N LYS A 131 6.64 9.68 -6.55
CA LYS A 131 7.31 10.37 -5.43
C LYS A 131 8.26 9.46 -4.66
N LEU A 132 7.92 8.18 -4.51
CA LEU A 132 8.79 7.20 -3.88
C LEU A 132 10.04 6.94 -4.74
N VAL A 133 9.86 6.70 -6.04
CA VAL A 133 10.96 6.50 -6.99
C VAL A 133 11.93 7.68 -6.98
N VAL A 134 11.41 8.91 -7.04
CA VAL A 134 12.25 10.12 -6.98
C VAL A 134 13.08 10.18 -5.70
N ARG A 135 12.49 9.89 -4.54
CA ARG A 135 13.23 9.87 -3.26
C ARG A 135 14.30 8.78 -3.23
N LEU A 136 13.99 7.59 -3.72
CA LEU A 136 14.94 6.48 -3.78
C LEU A 136 16.10 6.80 -4.73
N ASN A 137 15.83 7.48 -5.84
CA ASN A 137 16.88 7.90 -6.77
C ASN A 137 17.84 8.89 -6.10
N VAL A 138 17.33 9.89 -5.37
CA VAL A 138 18.17 10.82 -4.58
C VAL A 138 19.04 10.08 -3.56
N ILE A 139 18.49 9.08 -2.86
CA ILE A 139 19.25 8.26 -1.91
C ILE A 139 20.34 7.46 -2.64
N SER A 140 20.01 6.86 -3.78
CA SER A 140 20.95 6.11 -4.62
C SER A 140 22.12 6.99 -5.08
N GLU A 141 21.83 8.19 -5.61
CA GLU A 141 22.83 9.16 -6.04
C GLU A 141 23.75 9.59 -4.89
N ASN A 142 23.19 9.81 -3.69
CA ASN A 142 23.97 10.14 -2.50
C ASN A 142 24.93 9.01 -2.11
N ILE A 143 24.44 7.77 -2.09
CA ILE A 143 25.27 6.59 -1.79
C ILE A 143 26.39 6.44 -2.81
N GLN A 144 26.09 6.57 -4.11
CA GLN A 144 27.10 6.52 -5.17
C GLN A 144 28.15 7.62 -5.03
N SER A 145 27.74 8.84 -4.70
CA SER A 145 28.68 9.95 -4.43
C SER A 145 29.60 9.64 -3.25
N ARG A 146 29.05 9.11 -2.15
CA ARG A 146 29.82 8.73 -0.97
C ARG A 146 30.81 7.59 -1.25
N LEU A 147 30.42 6.62 -2.05
CA LEU A 147 31.31 5.54 -2.50
C LEU A 147 32.50 6.10 -3.28
N ARG A 148 32.25 6.96 -4.28
CA ARG A 148 33.33 7.60 -5.06
C ARG A 148 34.31 8.39 -4.17
N MET A 149 33.79 9.14 -3.20
CA MET A 149 34.64 9.87 -2.25
C MET A 149 35.51 8.95 -1.38
N LEU A 150 34.96 7.80 -0.96
CA LEU A 150 35.71 6.82 -0.17
C LEU A 150 36.78 6.13 -1.01
N GLU A 151 36.47 5.75 -2.25
CA GLU A 151 37.43 5.17 -3.19
C GLU A 151 38.59 6.13 -3.47
N GLU A 152 38.30 7.42 -3.67
CA GLU A 152 39.34 8.44 -3.87
C GLU A 152 40.23 8.59 -2.63
N LYS A 153 39.64 8.66 -1.43
CA LYS A 153 40.40 8.72 -0.16
C LYS A 153 41.26 7.48 0.05
N PHE A 154 40.72 6.31 -0.25
CA PHE A 154 41.44 5.05 -0.14
C PHE A 154 42.63 5.00 -1.10
N SER A 155 42.42 5.39 -2.37
CA SER A 155 43.48 5.47 -3.37
C SER A 155 44.61 6.42 -2.95
N LYS A 156 44.27 7.64 -2.51
CA LYS A 156 45.26 8.61 -2.00
C LYS A 156 46.05 8.08 -0.81
N THR A 157 45.36 7.44 0.14
CA THR A 157 45.99 6.86 1.34
C THR A 157 46.91 5.70 0.98
N SER A 158 46.49 4.85 0.05
CA SER A 158 47.28 3.71 -0.45
C SER A 158 48.57 4.17 -1.15
N ILE A 159 48.48 5.20 -2.02
CA ILE A 159 49.65 5.79 -2.67
C ILE A 159 50.61 6.38 -1.63
N LYS A 160 50.10 7.17 -0.68
CA LYS A 160 50.91 7.78 0.37
C LYS A 160 51.64 6.73 1.20
N LEU A 161 50.92 5.68 1.62
CA LEU A 161 51.50 4.56 2.37
C LEU A 161 52.61 3.87 1.58
N LYS A 162 52.39 3.63 0.28
CA LYS A 162 53.41 3.04 -0.60
C LYS A 162 54.67 3.90 -0.65
N CYS A 163 54.55 5.22 -0.86
CA CYS A 163 55.69 6.13 -0.87
C CYS A 163 56.45 6.13 0.46
N GLU A 164 55.75 6.22 1.59
CA GLU A 164 56.38 6.19 2.93
C GLU A 164 57.09 4.86 3.19
N THR A 165 56.51 3.73 2.75
CA THR A 165 57.19 2.42 2.88
C THR A 165 58.45 2.35 2.02
N GLU A 166 58.41 2.82 0.77
CA GLU A 166 59.57 2.85 -0.12
C GLU A 166 60.71 3.73 0.44
N GLU A 167 60.38 4.91 0.98
CA GLU A 167 61.35 5.77 1.66
C GLU A 167 62.00 5.08 2.87
N LYS A 168 61.18 4.42 3.71
CA LYS A 168 61.68 3.66 4.85
C LYS A 168 62.61 2.53 4.43
N TYR A 169 62.30 1.80 3.35
CA TYR A 169 63.16 0.76 2.79
C TYR A 169 64.50 1.32 2.30
N LYS A 170 64.50 2.46 1.59
CA LYS A 170 65.74 3.12 1.12
C LYS A 170 66.64 3.50 2.29
N ILE A 171 66.08 4.09 3.34
CA ILE A 171 66.83 4.49 4.54
C ILE A 171 67.46 3.26 5.21
N LEU A 172 66.68 2.20 5.47
CA LEU A 172 67.16 0.95 6.08
C LEU A 172 68.29 0.31 5.26
N HIS A 173 68.12 0.26 3.93
CA HIS A 173 69.13 -0.32 3.05
C HIS A 173 70.45 0.49 3.06
N GLY A 174 70.37 1.82 3.08
CA GLY A 174 71.54 2.70 3.19
C GLY A 174 72.34 2.48 4.47
N TYR A 175 71.66 2.36 5.62
CA TYR A 175 72.32 2.04 6.90
C TYR A 175 73.05 0.70 6.86
N ASN A 176 72.43 -0.34 6.31
CA ASN A 176 73.01 -1.68 6.24
C ASN A 176 74.22 -1.76 5.29
N GLN A 177 74.26 -0.95 4.23
CA GLN A 177 75.39 -0.91 3.29
C GLN A 177 76.54 0.02 3.75
N GLY A 178 76.24 1.08 4.50
CA GLY A 178 77.25 2.00 5.05
C GLY A 178 77.93 1.51 6.34
N GLY A 179 77.38 0.49 7.01
CA GLY A 179 77.88 -0.05 8.27
C GLY A 179 79.00 -1.11 8.15
N LEU A 180 79.38 -1.50 6.93
CA LEU A 180 80.49 -2.44 6.67
C LEU A 180 81.72 -1.69 6.15
N ASN A 181 82.28 -0.81 6.97
CA ASN A 181 83.67 -0.39 6.80
C ASN A 181 84.47 -1.09 7.90
N PRO A 182 85.27 -2.13 7.59
CA PRO A 182 86.18 -2.69 8.57
C PRO A 182 87.16 -1.58 8.92
N ILE A 183 87.10 -1.12 10.17
CA ILE A 183 88.09 -0.20 10.72
C ILE A 183 89.44 -0.87 10.54
N ALA A 184 90.22 -0.35 9.59
CA ALA A 184 91.64 -0.60 9.54
C ALA A 184 92.26 0.10 10.76
N MET A 185 92.57 -0.67 11.79
CA MET A 185 93.64 -0.37 12.74
C MET A 185 94.20 -1.67 13.30
#